data_AF-A0A3D3JG99-F1
#
_entry.id   AF-A0A3D3JG99-F1
#
_cell.length_a   1.000
_cell.length_b   1.000
_cell.length_c   1.000
_cell.angle_alpha   90.00
_cell.angle_beta   90.00
_cell.angle_gamma   90.00
#
_symmetry.space_group_name_H-M   'P 1'
#
loop_
_entity.id
_entity.type
_entity.pdbx_description
1 polymer ?
#
loop_
_entity_poly.entity_id
_entity_poly.type
_entity_poly.pdbx_seq_one_letter_code
_entity_poly.pdbx_strand_id
1 'polypeptide(L)'
;SSDLKARRLIADAYTSIYESVDFVVMPTTPTTAFLRGGITDPVTMWLSDYFTVSANIAGIPALSVPVGHDAQGLPIGMQIQGPMFSEELIFDLAERMAAQQ
;
A
#
# COMPACT_ATOMS: atom_id res chain seq x y z
N SER A 1 -4.87 19.65 -19.04
CA SER A 1 -4.74 20.36 -17.75
C SER A 1 -3.44 19.94 -17.07
N SER A 2 -2.91 20.75 -16.15
CA SER A 2 -1.76 20.44 -15.29
C SER A 2 -1.82 19.05 -14.62
N ASP A 3 -3.03 18.57 -14.34
CA ASP A 3 -3.26 17.33 -13.58
C ASP A 3 -2.85 16.06 -14.34
N LEU A 4 -3.03 16.03 -15.66
CA LEU A 4 -2.56 14.91 -16.49
C LEU A 4 -1.03 14.80 -16.48
N LYS A 5 -0.32 15.93 -16.39
CA LYS A 5 1.14 15.94 -16.29
C LYS A 5 1.60 15.41 -14.93
N ALA A 6 0.92 15.78 -13.84
CA ALA A 6 1.22 15.27 -12.51
C ALA A 6 1.02 13.75 -12.42
N ARG A 7 -0.09 13.23 -12.96
CA ARG A 7 -0.33 11.78 -13.04
C ARG A 7 0.76 11.05 -13.83
N ARG A 8 1.16 11.61 -14.97
CA ARG A 8 2.23 11.05 -15.81
C ARG A 8 3.56 10.96 -15.07
N LEU A 9 3.96 12.05 -14.39
CA LEU A 9 5.20 12.08 -13.61
C LEU A 9 5.20 11.03 -12.49
N ILE A 10 4.06 10.82 -11.83
CA ILE A 10 3.93 9.80 -10.79
C ILE A 10 4.08 8.39 -11.39
N ALA A 11 3.40 8.11 -12.51
CA ALA A 11 3.52 6.81 -13.18
C ALA A 11 4.96 6.54 -13.68
N ASP A 12 5.62 7.55 -14.24
CA ASP A 12 7.01 7.43 -14.71
C ASP A 12 7.97 7.18 -13.52
N ALA A 13 7.75 7.84 -12.37
CA ALA A 13 8.55 7.61 -11.16
C ALA A 13 8.39 6.18 -10.61
N TYR A 14 7.17 5.64 -10.59
CA TYR A 14 6.94 4.25 -10.21
C TYR A 14 7.61 3.28 -11.18
N THR A 15 7.55 3.56 -12.48
CA THR A 15 8.25 2.76 -13.51
C THR A 15 9.74 2.69 -13.21
N SER A 16 10.38 3.83 -12.90
CA SER A 16 11.81 3.86 -12.52
C SER A 16 12.12 3.11 -11.22
N ILE A 17 11.24 3.14 -10.21
CA ILE A 17 11.44 2.38 -8.97
C ILE A 17 11.53 0.88 -9.29
N TYR A 18 10.60 0.37 -10.10
CA TYR A 18 10.53 -1.04 -10.49
C TYR A 18 11.66 -1.50 -11.42
N GLU A 19 12.52 -0.61 -11.91
CA GLU A 19 13.78 -1.02 -12.59
C GLU A 19 14.77 -1.68 -11.62
N SER A 20 14.63 -1.41 -10.31
CA SER A 20 15.56 -1.85 -9.27
C SER A 20 14.96 -2.80 -8.23
N VAL A 21 13.63 -2.93 -8.19
CA VAL A 21 12.92 -3.77 -7.21
C VAL A 21 11.73 -4.47 -7.87
N ASP A 22 11.42 -5.69 -7.42
CA ASP A 22 10.25 -6.43 -7.90
C ASP A 22 8.96 -6.00 -7.19
N PHE A 23 9.07 -5.56 -5.94
CA PHE A 23 7.94 -5.14 -5.10
C PHE A 23 8.30 -3.94 -4.25
N VAL A 24 7.31 -3.10 -4.00
CA VAL A 24 7.35 -2.07 -2.95
C VAL A 24 6.40 -2.52 -1.86
N VAL A 25 6.90 -2.63 -0.63
CA VAL A 25 6.09 -3.09 0.50
C VAL A 25 6.04 -2.01 1.57
N MET A 26 4.83 -1.65 1.99
CA MET A 26 4.56 -0.60 2.97
C MET A 26 3.47 -1.09 3.94
N PRO A 27 3.39 -0.57 5.17
CA PRO A 27 2.21 -0.84 6.01
C PRO A 27 0.96 -0.25 5.32
N THR A 28 -0.13 -1.03 5.25
CA THR A 28 -1.39 -0.56 4.64
C THR A 28 -1.97 0.64 5.40
N THR A 29 -1.69 0.71 6.70
CA THR A 29 -2.04 1.83 7.58
C THR A 29 -0.88 2.11 8.55
N PRO A 30 -0.58 3.38 8.86
CA PRO A 30 0.51 3.74 9.78
C PRO A 30 0.25 3.29 11.23
N THR A 31 -0.98 2.94 11.58
CA THR A 31 -1.39 2.44 12.90
C THR A 31 -2.38 1.29 12.74
N THR A 32 -2.44 0.40 13.73
CA THR A 32 -3.51 -0.61 13.85
C THR A 32 -4.86 0.05 14.13
N ALA A 33 -5.95 -0.72 14.02
CA ALA A 33 -7.31 -0.21 14.12
C ALA A 33 -7.50 0.69 15.36
N PHE A 34 -7.76 1.98 15.14
CA PHE A 34 -8.09 2.92 16.20
C PHE A 34 -9.54 2.75 16.64
N LEU A 35 -9.81 2.94 17.93
CA LEU A 35 -11.17 2.93 18.47
C LEU A 35 -12.03 3.99 17.79
N ARG A 36 -13.34 3.75 17.70
CA ARG A 36 -14.30 4.68 17.10
C ARG A 36 -14.20 6.05 17.80
N GLY A 37 -13.80 7.08 17.06
CA GLY A 37 -13.57 8.44 17.58
C GLY A 37 -12.13 8.73 18.05
N GLY A 38 -11.19 7.80 17.85
CA GLY A 38 -9.79 7.93 18.29
C GLY A 38 -8.94 8.89 17.46
N ILE A 39 -9.33 9.20 16.23
CA ILE A 39 -8.70 10.22 15.39
C ILE A 39 -9.73 11.32 15.13
N THR A 40 -9.52 12.48 15.74
CA THR A 40 -10.40 13.65 15.64
C THR A 40 -9.83 14.74 14.72
N ASP A 41 -8.53 14.66 14.41
CA ASP A 41 -7.88 15.56 13.47
C ASP A 41 -8.03 15.05 12.03
N PRO A 42 -8.65 15.84 11.12
CA PRO A 42 -8.82 15.46 9.74
C PRO A 42 -7.49 15.16 9.05
N VAL A 43 -6.43 15.94 9.29
CA VAL A 43 -5.14 15.74 8.60
C VAL A 43 -4.54 14.38 8.95
N THR A 44 -4.63 13.99 10.22
CA THR A 44 -4.20 12.66 10.71
C THR A 44 -5.01 11.52 10.09
N MET A 45 -6.31 11.71 9.88
CA MET A 45 -7.15 10.73 9.16
C MET A 45 -6.72 10.60 7.70
N TRP A 46 -6.41 11.71 7.02
CA TRP A 46 -5.98 11.71 5.62
C TRP A 46 -4.61 11.07 5.41
N LEU A 47 -3.72 11.18 6.40
CA LEU A 47 -2.43 10.48 6.39
C LEU A 47 -2.58 8.95 6.46
N SER A 48 -3.73 8.45 6.94
CA SER A 48 -3.99 7.01 6.97
C SER A 48 -4.15 6.42 5.57
N ASP A 49 -4.64 7.20 4.61
CA ASP A 49 -4.80 6.81 3.20
C ASP A 49 -3.61 7.23 2.32
N TYR A 50 -2.61 7.92 2.88
CA TYR A 50 -1.49 8.47 2.10
C TYR A 50 -0.72 7.38 1.33
N PHE A 51 -0.60 6.18 1.91
CA PHE A 51 0.10 5.05 1.29
C PHE A 51 -0.73 4.27 0.26
N THR A 52 -2.07 4.39 0.30
CA THR A 52 -2.95 3.64 -0.62
C THR A 52 -3.28 4.44 -1.89
N VAL A 53 -3.26 5.78 -1.81
CA VAL A 53 -3.58 6.67 -2.94
C VAL A 53 -2.52 6.60 -4.05
N SER A 54 -1.26 6.32 -3.71
CA SER A 54 -0.16 6.33 -4.68
C SER A 54 -0.31 5.23 -5.75
N ALA A 55 -0.74 4.03 -5.36
CA ALA A 55 -1.01 2.94 -6.29
C ALA A 55 -2.15 3.28 -7.26
N ASN A 56 -3.22 3.91 -6.76
CA ASN A 56 -4.37 4.33 -7.58
C ASN A 56 -3.99 5.39 -8.61
N ILE A 57 -3.10 6.33 -8.26
CA ILE A 57 -2.65 7.38 -9.18
C ILE A 57 -1.66 6.83 -10.21
N ALA A 58 -0.77 5.92 -9.79
CA ALA A 58 0.20 5.28 -10.67
C ALA A 58 -0.43 4.21 -11.59
N GLY A 59 -1.63 3.70 -11.26
CA GLY A 59 -2.32 2.67 -12.05
C GLY A 59 -1.64 1.30 -11.94
N ILE A 60 -1.07 1.00 -10.78
CA ILE A 60 -0.31 -0.22 -10.52
C ILE A 60 -1.08 -1.17 -9.59
N PRO A 61 -0.88 -2.49 -9.71
CA PRO A 61 -1.54 -3.45 -8.84
C PRO A 61 -1.01 -3.35 -7.41
N ALA A 62 -1.94 -3.43 -6.44
CA ALA A 62 -1.63 -3.43 -5.01
C ALA A 62 -2.54 -4.39 -4.25
N LEU A 63 -1.98 -5.10 -3.26
CA LEU A 63 -2.70 -6.06 -2.42
C LEU A 63 -2.37 -5.82 -0.94
N SER A 64 -3.39 -5.82 -0.08
CA SER A 64 -3.21 -5.77 1.36
C SER A 64 -3.31 -7.17 1.94
N VAL A 65 -2.29 -7.60 2.68
CA VAL A 65 -2.20 -8.92 3.31
C VAL A 65 -2.09 -8.71 4.82
N PRO A 66 -2.87 -9.43 5.66
CA PRO A 66 -2.63 -9.41 7.10
C PRO A 66 -1.23 -10.00 7.36
N VAL A 67 -0.41 -9.35 8.18
CA VAL A 67 0.97 -9.81 8.50
C VAL A 67 1.18 -10.14 9.97
N GLY A 68 0.16 -9.99 10.80
CA GLY A 68 0.20 -10.39 12.20
C GLY A 68 -0.77 -9.57 13.04
N HIS A 69 -0.51 -9.56 14.34
CA HIS A 69 -1.26 -8.75 15.30
C HIS A 69 -0.31 -7.85 16.08
N ASP A 70 -0.78 -6.68 16.49
CA ASP A 70 -0.04 -5.85 17.45
C ASP A 70 -0.09 -6.46 18.86
N ALA A 71 0.57 -5.78 19.82
CA ALA A 71 0.59 -6.19 21.22
C ALA A 71 -0.80 -6.19 21.89
N GLN A 72 -1.81 -5.60 21.24
CA GLN A 72 -3.20 -5.52 21.69
C GLN A 72 -4.10 -6.53 20.96
N GLY A 73 -3.54 -7.37 20.07
CA GLY A 73 -4.28 -8.38 19.32
C GLY A 73 -5.05 -7.83 18.12
N LEU A 74 -4.74 -6.62 17.65
CA LEU A 74 -5.38 -6.02 16.46
C LEU A 74 -4.61 -6.41 15.19
N PRO A 75 -5.32 -6.72 14.09
CA PRO A 75 -4.68 -7.15 12.85
C PRO A 75 -3.85 -6.02 12.23
N ILE A 76 -2.60 -6.34 11.86
CA ILE A 76 -1.70 -5.46 11.11
C ILE A 76 -1.79 -5.85 9.63
N GLY A 77 -2.11 -4.87 8.78
CA GLY A 77 -2.11 -5.04 7.32
C GLY A 77 -0.82 -4.50 6.69
N MET A 78 -0.26 -5.26 5.75
CA MET A 78 0.86 -4.83 4.91
C MET A 78 0.41 -4.77 3.46
N GLN A 79 0.72 -3.66 2.80
CA GLN A 79 0.42 -3.42 1.40
C GLN A 79 1.63 -3.78 0.55
N ILE A 80 1.40 -4.63 -0.44
CA ILE A 80 2.35 -5.02 -1.47
C ILE A 80 1.92 -4.31 -2.75
N GLN A 81 2.82 -3.57 -3.37
CA GLN A 81 2.62 -2.92 -4.67
C GLN A 81 3.65 -3.47 -5.67
N GLY A 82 3.20 -3.88 -6.85
CA GLY A 82 4.07 -4.41 -7.91
C GLY A 82 3.97 -3.60 -9.20
N PRO A 83 4.86 -3.86 -10.17
CA PRO A 83 4.81 -3.20 -11.48
C PRO A 83 3.50 -3.51 -12.22
N MET A 84 3.20 -2.71 -13.25
CA MET A 84 1.99 -2.92 -14.05
C MET A 84 1.94 -4.35 -14.62
N PHE A 85 0.78 -5.00 -14.53
CA PHE A 85 0.53 -6.39 -14.98
C PHE A 85 1.28 -7.48 -14.18
N SER A 86 1.65 -7.22 -12.92
CA SER A 86 2.33 -8.18 -12.03
C SER A 86 1.41 -8.84 -11.00
N GLU A 87 0.11 -8.92 -11.26
CA GLU A 87 -0.87 -9.44 -10.30
C GLU A 87 -0.52 -10.85 -9.83
N GLU A 88 -0.08 -11.74 -10.72
CA GLU A 88 0.31 -13.12 -10.39
C GLU A 88 1.48 -13.16 -9.38
N LEU A 89 2.48 -12.28 -9.56
CA LEU A 89 3.63 -12.17 -8.66
C LEU A 89 3.22 -11.64 -7.28
N ILE A 90 2.30 -10.68 -7.24
CA ILE A 90 1.75 -10.14 -5.99
C ILE A 90 0.95 -11.20 -5.25
N PHE A 91 0.15 -12.02 -5.97
CA PHE A 91 -0.60 -13.12 -5.37
C PHE A 91 0.33 -14.21 -4.80
N ASP A 92 1.36 -14.65 -5.53
CA ASP A 92 2.31 -15.65 -5.04
C ASP A 92 3.03 -15.17 -3.76
N LEU A 93 3.46 -13.89 -3.73
CA LEU A 93 4.07 -13.31 -2.54
C LEU A 93 3.08 -13.26 -1.37
N ALA A 94 1.84 -12.84 -1.62
CA ALA A 94 0.81 -12.76 -0.59
C ALA A 94 0.45 -14.13 0.00
N GLU A 95 0.34 -15.16 -0.82
CA GLU A 95 0.11 -16.53 -0.36
C GLU A 95 1.25 -17.02 0.53
N ARG A 96 2.50 -16.78 0.14
CA ARG A 96 3.68 -17.12 0.96
C ARG A 96 3.69 -16.39 2.30
N MET A 97 3.32 -15.11 2.31
CA MET A 97 3.26 -14.30 3.53
C MET A 97 2.13 -14.78 4.47
N ALA A 98 0.97 -15.13 3.91
CA ALA A 98 -0.15 -15.66 4.69
C ALA A 98 0.15 -17.06 5.27
N ALA A 99 0.91 -17.90 4.54
CA ALA A 99 1.29 -19.23 4.99
C ALA A 99 2.34 -19.24 6.13
N GLN A 100 3.00 -18.10 6.40
CA GLN A 100 4.01 -17.97 7.44
C GLN A 100 3.47 -17.45 8.79
N GLN A 101 2.14 -17.38 8.94
CA GLN A 101 1.45 -16.92 10.15
C GLN A 101 1.08 -18.04 11.11
#